data_AF-J2JFT2-F1
#
_entry.id   AF-J2JFT2-F1
#
_cell.length_a   1.000
_cell.length_b   1.000
_cell.length_c   1.000
_cell.angle_alpha   90.00
_cell.angle_beta   90.00
_cell.angle_gamma   90.00
#
_symmetry.space_group_name_H-M   'P 1'
#
loop_
_entity.id
_entity.type
_entity.pdbx_description
1 polymer ?
#
loop_
_entity_poly.entity_id
_entity_poly.type
_entity_poly.pdbx_seq_one_letter_code
_entity_poly.pdbx_strand_id
1 'polypeptide(L)'
;MKKIILLTWFFIIFTSCSKNIYGKYNTSYSRDKSAFFQIILNSDNSVEKTEIHTISNFANGKFILKDERVICYLDSSKFGYPPDTLIFKIKGNRLYPIRKGIISKKLYLKKDSSL
;
A
#
# COMPACT_ATOMS: atom_id res chain seq x y z
N MET A 1 26.04 33.32 -8.17
CA MET A 1 24.59 33.05 -8.40
C MET A 1 24.27 31.69 -9.06
N LYS A 2 25.22 30.98 -9.71
CA LYS A 2 24.97 29.64 -10.30
C LYS A 2 24.72 28.50 -9.29
N LYS A 3 25.25 28.60 -8.07
CA LYS A 3 25.15 27.53 -7.04
C LYS A 3 23.76 27.40 -6.40
N ILE A 4 22.96 28.47 -6.38
CA ILE A 4 21.64 28.48 -5.73
C ILE A 4 20.59 27.77 -6.62
N ILE A 5 20.72 27.91 -7.93
CA ILE A 5 19.82 27.29 -8.93
C ILE A 5 19.95 25.76 -8.93
N LEU A 6 21.14 25.24 -8.65
CA LEU A 6 21.36 23.79 -8.55
C LEU A 6 20.67 23.19 -7.32
N LEU A 7 20.64 23.94 -6.21
CA LEU A 7 20.06 23.49 -4.94
C LEU A 7 18.53 23.41 -5.00
N THR A 8 17.90 24.39 -5.65
CA THR A 8 16.44 24.40 -5.83
C THR A 8 15.97 23.30 -6.77
N TRP A 9 16.74 22.96 -7.80
CA TRP A 9 16.41 21.85 -8.70
C TRP A 9 16.47 20.49 -7.98
N PHE A 10 17.44 20.31 -7.07
CA PHE A 10 17.56 19.10 -6.27
C PHE A 10 16.38 18.92 -5.28
N PHE A 11 15.90 20.00 -4.67
CA PHE A 11 14.73 19.97 -3.78
C PHE A 11 13.42 19.61 -4.50
N ILE A 12 13.25 20.07 -5.75
CA ILE A 12 12.06 19.76 -6.56
C ILE A 12 12.01 18.27 -6.92
N ILE A 13 13.17 17.66 -7.21
CA ILE A 13 13.25 16.23 -7.54
C ILE A 13 12.95 15.34 -6.32
N PHE A 14 13.40 15.74 -5.12
CA PHE A 14 13.15 14.99 -3.89
C PHE A 14 11.67 14.95 -3.48
N THR A 15 10.92 16.03 -3.70
CA THR A 15 9.49 16.06 -3.34
C THR A 15 8.59 15.26 -4.30
N SER A 16 9.02 15.04 -5.54
CA SER A 16 8.27 14.25 -6.54
C SER A 16 8.41 12.74 -6.32
N CYS A 17 9.54 12.27 -5.78
CA CYS A 17 9.80 10.84 -5.61
C CYS A 17 8.97 10.18 -4.48
N SER A 18 8.55 10.94 -3.46
CA SER A 18 7.82 10.39 -2.31
C SER A 18 6.32 10.17 -2.53
N LYS A 19 5.72 10.76 -3.56
CA LYS A 19 4.25 10.73 -3.77
C LYS A 19 3.74 9.56 -4.61
N ASN A 20 4.62 8.72 -5.17
CA ASN A 20 4.19 7.64 -6.07
C ASN A 20 3.62 6.40 -5.35
N ILE A 21 3.65 6.36 -4.02
CA ILE A 21 3.15 5.20 -3.27
C ILE A 21 1.64 5.26 -2.97
N TYR A 22 1.03 6.44 -2.99
CA TYR A 22 -0.39 6.60 -2.67
C TYR A 22 -1.26 6.08 -3.81
N GLY A 23 -2.38 5.47 -3.48
CA GLY A 23 -3.35 4.96 -4.44
C GLY A 23 -3.94 3.62 -4.05
N LYS A 24 -4.76 3.09 -4.96
CA LYS A 24 -5.47 1.83 -4.82
C LYS A 24 -4.62 0.68 -5.36
N TYR A 25 -4.48 -0.39 -4.58
CA TYR A 25 -3.73 -1.58 -4.91
C TYR A 25 -4.63 -2.80 -4.81
N ASN A 26 -4.62 -3.67 -5.83
CA ASN A 26 -5.48 -4.85 -5.87
C ASN A 26 -4.80 -6.05 -6.55
N THR A 27 -5.44 -7.21 -6.44
CA THR A 27 -5.04 -8.44 -7.14
C THR A 27 -5.86 -8.70 -8.41
N SER A 28 -6.44 -7.67 -9.05
CA SER A 28 -7.36 -7.85 -10.19
C SER A 28 -6.78 -8.60 -11.39
N TYR A 29 -5.44 -8.78 -11.45
CA TYR A 29 -4.76 -9.59 -12.46
C TYR A 29 -4.74 -11.11 -12.14
N SER A 30 -4.99 -11.51 -10.89
CA SER A 30 -4.98 -12.91 -10.46
C SER A 30 -6.28 -13.60 -10.87
N ARG A 31 -6.26 -14.89 -11.18
CA ARG A 31 -7.48 -15.72 -11.33
C ARG A 31 -7.85 -16.45 -10.04
N ASP A 32 -6.97 -16.42 -9.04
CA ASP A 32 -7.13 -17.11 -7.76
C ASP A 32 -7.90 -16.26 -6.76
N LYS A 33 -9.18 -16.61 -6.60
CA LYS A 33 -10.18 -15.93 -5.75
C LYS A 33 -9.84 -16.00 -4.25
N SER A 34 -8.96 -16.89 -3.80
CA SER A 34 -8.70 -17.05 -2.36
C SER A 34 -7.91 -15.89 -1.72
N ALA A 35 -7.36 -14.96 -2.52
CA ALA A 35 -6.43 -13.93 -2.05
C ALA A 35 -6.76 -12.49 -2.51
N PHE A 36 -8.02 -12.23 -2.86
CA PHE A 36 -8.41 -10.90 -3.33
C PHE A 36 -8.78 -9.95 -2.17
N PHE A 37 -7.84 -9.10 -1.81
CA PHE A 37 -8.12 -7.91 -1.03
C PHE A 37 -7.51 -6.68 -1.72
N GLN A 38 -8.12 -5.54 -1.47
CA GLN A 38 -7.68 -4.23 -1.93
C GLN A 38 -7.06 -3.49 -0.75
N ILE A 39 -5.97 -2.78 -1.01
CA ILE A 39 -5.35 -1.84 -0.09
C ILE A 39 -5.39 -0.45 -0.73
N ILE A 40 -5.93 0.54 -0.04
CA ILE A 40 -5.84 1.95 -0.43
C ILE A 40 -4.87 2.64 0.53
N LEU A 41 -3.84 3.28 -0.01
CA LEU A 41 -2.90 4.11 0.74
C LEU A 41 -3.20 5.58 0.44
N ASN A 42 -3.75 6.28 1.42
CA ASN A 42 -4.16 7.68 1.29
C ASN A 42 -3.01 8.64 1.66
N SER A 43 -3.07 9.88 1.17
CA SER A 43 -2.04 10.91 1.39
C SER A 43 -1.97 11.43 2.84
N ASP A 44 -2.99 11.16 3.65
CA ASP A 44 -3.08 11.48 5.08
C ASP A 44 -2.52 10.35 5.98
N ASN A 45 -1.79 9.40 5.38
CA ASN A 45 -1.28 8.18 5.99
C ASN A 45 -2.37 7.23 6.51
N SER A 46 -3.63 7.39 6.11
CA SER A 46 -4.66 6.38 6.35
C SER A 46 -4.57 5.22 5.36
N VAL A 47 -4.97 4.05 5.83
CA VAL A 47 -5.05 2.83 5.02
C VAL A 47 -6.43 2.22 5.16
N GLU A 48 -6.96 1.75 4.04
CA GLU A 48 -8.22 1.01 3.97
C GLU A 48 -7.94 -0.37 3.38
N LYS A 49 -8.52 -1.40 3.98
CA LYS A 49 -8.52 -2.78 3.48
C LYS A 49 -9.95 -3.20 3.17
N THR A 50 -10.17 -3.60 1.92
CA THR A 50 -11.45 -4.18 1.48
C THR A 50 -11.21 -5.61 1.01
N GLU A 51 -12.00 -6.56 1.50
CA GLU A 51 -11.98 -7.92 0.99
C GLU A 51 -12.96 -8.03 -0.18
N ILE A 52 -12.46 -8.42 -1.35
CA ILE A 52 -13.23 -8.32 -2.61
C ILE A 52 -14.32 -9.41 -2.68
N HIS A 53 -14.17 -10.49 -1.92
CA HIS A 53 -15.16 -11.58 -1.89
C HIS A 53 -16.35 -11.34 -0.97
N THR A 54 -16.24 -10.41 -0.03
CA THR A 54 -17.25 -10.19 1.02
C THR A 54 -17.90 -8.81 0.96
N ILE A 55 -17.59 -7.98 -0.06
CA ILE A 55 -18.17 -6.63 -0.31
C ILE A 55 -18.33 -5.85 1.01
N SER A 56 -17.34 -5.93 1.89
CA SER A 56 -17.34 -5.25 3.18
C SER A 56 -15.98 -4.59 3.40
N ASN A 57 -16.00 -3.29 3.71
CA ASN A 57 -14.83 -2.55 4.17
C ASN A 57 -14.46 -3.09 5.55
N PHE A 58 -13.46 -3.96 5.59
CA PHE A 58 -13.24 -4.83 6.74
C PHE A 58 -12.26 -4.23 7.76
N ALA A 59 -11.40 -3.30 7.33
CA ALA A 59 -10.43 -2.69 8.23
C ALA A 59 -9.97 -1.32 7.76
N ASN A 60 -9.86 -0.39 8.70
CA ASN A 60 -9.27 0.93 8.49
C ASN A 60 -8.12 1.13 9.48
N GLY A 61 -7.16 2.00 9.15
CA GLY A 61 -6.15 2.38 10.13
C GLY A 61 -5.11 3.33 9.57
N LYS A 62 -3.87 3.17 10.00
CA LYS A 62 -2.74 4.01 9.58
C LYS A 62 -1.62 3.16 9.02
N PHE A 63 -0.87 3.71 8.08
CA PHE A 63 0.35 3.08 7.59
C PHE A 63 1.56 3.95 7.82
N ILE A 64 2.73 3.31 7.88
CA ILE A 64 4.02 3.98 7.89
C ILE A 64 4.90 3.43 6.77
N LEU A 65 5.81 4.26 6.30
CA LEU A 65 6.87 3.87 5.39
C LEU A 65 8.17 3.71 6.16
N LYS A 66 8.81 2.57 5.96
CA LYS A 66 10.14 2.31 6.53
C LYS A 66 10.97 1.62 5.47
N ASP A 67 12.04 2.29 5.04
CA ASP A 67 12.89 1.84 3.94
C ASP A 67 12.05 1.58 2.67
N GLU A 68 12.10 0.37 2.10
CA GLU A 68 11.29 -0.07 0.96
C GLU A 68 10.01 -0.81 1.40
N ARG A 69 9.48 -0.53 2.60
CA ARG A 69 8.33 -1.26 3.15
C ARG A 69 7.19 -0.32 3.53
N VAL A 70 5.98 -0.79 3.27
CA VAL A 70 4.75 -0.25 3.86
C VAL A 70 4.33 -1.16 4.99
N ILE A 71 4.12 -0.60 6.17
CA ILE A 71 3.57 -1.31 7.33
C ILE A 71 2.19 -0.71 7.59
N CYS A 72 1.15 -1.49 7.37
CA CYS A 72 -0.24 -1.11 7.56
C CYS A 72 -0.75 -1.67 8.89
N TYR A 73 -1.14 -0.80 9.80
CA TYR A 73 -1.84 -1.15 11.03
C TYR A 73 -3.33 -1.03 10.78
N LEU A 74 -4.04 -2.15 10.87
CA LEU A 74 -5.44 -2.27 10.51
C LEU A 74 -6.27 -2.54 11.75
N ASP A 75 -7.30 -1.73 11.96
CA ASP A 75 -8.29 -1.92 13.00
C ASP A 75 -9.58 -2.49 12.37
N SER A 76 -9.89 -3.73 12.78
CA SER A 76 -11.11 -4.46 12.44
C SER A 76 -12.01 -4.69 13.65
N SER A 77 -11.77 -4.00 14.77
CA SER A 77 -12.50 -4.16 16.03
C SER A 77 -14.02 -3.95 15.87
N LYS A 78 -14.42 -3.06 14.97
CA LYS A 78 -15.84 -2.83 14.59
C LYS A 78 -16.55 -4.10 14.09
N PHE A 79 -15.81 -5.09 13.62
CA PHE A 79 -16.33 -6.36 13.10
C PHE A 79 -16.03 -7.54 14.04
N GLY A 80 -15.56 -7.28 15.27
CA GLY A 80 -15.24 -8.32 16.25
C GLY A 80 -13.91 -9.05 16.00
N TYR A 81 -13.07 -8.56 15.08
CA TYR A 81 -11.75 -9.12 14.81
C TYR A 81 -10.66 -8.29 15.50
N PRO A 82 -9.56 -8.93 15.97
CA PRO A 82 -8.44 -8.21 16.53
C PRO A 82 -7.76 -7.33 15.46
N PRO A 83 -7.08 -6.25 15.87
CA PRO A 83 -6.22 -5.48 14.98
C PRO A 83 -5.16 -6.37 14.32
N ASP A 84 -4.84 -6.08 13.06
CA ASP A 84 -3.88 -6.82 12.25
C ASP A 84 -2.80 -5.89 11.70
N THR A 85 -1.63 -6.45 11.39
CA THR A 85 -0.53 -5.73 10.76
C THR A 85 -0.14 -6.40 9.45
N LEU A 86 -0.31 -5.69 8.34
CA LEU A 86 0.14 -6.14 7.03
C LEU A 86 1.40 -5.41 6.62
N ILE A 87 2.42 -6.17 6.23
CA ILE A 87 3.70 -5.60 5.80
C ILE A 87 3.90 -5.93 4.33
N PHE A 88 4.25 -4.92 3.54
CA PHE A 88 4.52 -5.06 2.11
C PHE A 88 5.90 -4.54 1.75
N LYS A 89 6.61 -5.24 0.87
CA LYS A 89 7.75 -4.69 0.14
C LYS A 89 7.25 -3.91 -1.08
N ILE A 90 7.74 -2.69 -1.24
CA ILE A 90 7.46 -1.84 -2.39
C ILE A 90 8.44 -2.20 -3.51
N LYS A 91 7.93 -2.43 -4.73
CA LYS A 91 8.77 -2.57 -5.93
C LYS A 91 8.05 -1.98 -7.15
N GLY A 92 8.36 -0.72 -7.45
CA GLY A 92 7.62 0.07 -8.45
C GLY A 92 6.16 0.21 -8.04
N ASN A 93 5.24 0.00 -8.98
CA ASN A 93 3.79 0.10 -8.75
C ASN A 93 3.19 -1.19 -8.13
N ARG A 94 3.95 -1.90 -7.29
CA ARG A 94 3.55 -3.19 -6.72
C ARG A 94 3.89 -3.28 -5.24
N LEU A 95 2.99 -3.90 -4.48
CA LEU A 95 3.16 -4.23 -3.07
C LEU A 95 3.23 -5.75 -2.91
N TYR A 96 4.36 -6.26 -2.47
CA TYR A 96 4.58 -7.68 -2.24
C TYR A 96 4.39 -7.99 -0.75
N PRO A 97 3.39 -8.80 -0.35
CA PRO A 97 3.17 -9.15 1.04
C PRO A 97 4.39 -9.86 1.62
N ILE A 98 4.91 -9.35 2.73
CA ILE A 98 5.93 -9.98 3.56
C ILE A 98 5.17 -10.78 4.63
N ARG A 99 4.63 -11.96 4.28
CA ARG A 99 4.01 -12.86 5.27
C ARG A 99 4.98 -13.95 5.72
N LYS A 100 4.98 -14.22 7.03
CA LYS A 100 5.11 -15.58 7.57
C LYS A 100 3.69 -16.17 7.58
N GLY A 101 3.37 -17.11 6.68
CA GLY A 101 2.12 -17.88 6.68
C GLY A 101 1.18 -17.69 5.47
N ILE A 102 1.10 -18.72 4.62
CA ILE A 102 -0.01 -19.07 3.71
C ILE A 102 -0.50 -17.97 2.76
N ILE A 103 0.40 -17.19 2.16
CA ILE A 103 0.12 -16.56 0.87
C ILE A 103 1.25 -17.01 -0.05
N SER A 104 0.89 -17.62 -1.19
CA SER A 104 1.85 -18.02 -2.22
C SER A 104 2.82 -16.87 -2.52
N LYS A 105 4.14 -17.16 -2.52
CA LYS A 105 5.24 -16.20 -2.77
C LYS A 105 5.09 -15.39 -4.08
N LYS A 106 4.14 -15.73 -4.94
CA LYS A 106 3.89 -15.10 -6.25
C LYS A 106 2.82 -14.01 -6.23
N LEU A 107 2.09 -13.84 -5.12
CA LEU A 107 1.02 -12.83 -5.04
C LEU A 107 1.61 -11.44 -4.73
N TYR A 108 1.14 -10.43 -5.43
CA TYR A 108 1.41 -9.02 -5.14
C TYR A 108 0.16 -8.18 -5.41
N LEU A 109 0.06 -7.00 -4.81
CA LEU A 109 -0.96 -6.02 -5.17
C LEU A 109 -0.38 -5.10 -6.23
N LYS A 110 -1.08 -4.91 -7.35
CA LYS A 110 -0.71 -3.96 -8.39
C LYS A 110 -1.45 -2.65 -8.14
N LYS A 111 -0.74 -1.52 -8.24
CA LYS A 111 -1.35 -0.20 -8.22
C LYS A 111 -2.29 -0.09 -9.41
N ASP A 112 -3.52 0.32 -9.15
CA ASP A 112 -4.48 0.66 -10.17
C ASP A 112 -4.01 1.92 -10.90
N SER A 113 -3.95 1.83 -12.23
CA SER A 113 -3.52 2.93 -13.11
C SER A 113 -4.69 3.79 -13.55
N SER A 114 -5.91 3.49 -13.12
CA SER A 114 -7.10 4.29 -13.44
C SER A 114 -7.14 5.59 -12.62
N LEU A 115 -6.34 6.55 -13.09
CA LEU A 115 -6.50 7.99 -12.89
C LEU A 115 -6.16 8.68 -14.22
#